data_AF-A0A7X9HAH6-F1
#
_entry.id   AF-A0A7X9HAH6-F1
#
_cell.length_a   1.000
_cell.length_b   1.000
_cell.length_c   1.000
_cell.angle_alpha   90.00
_cell.angle_beta   90.00
_cell.angle_gamma   90.00
#
_symmetry.space_group_name_H-M   'P 1'
#
loop_
_entity.id
_entity.type
_entity.pdbx_description
1 polymer ?
#
loop_
_entity_poly.entity_id
_entity_poly.type
_entity_poly.pdbx_seq_one_letter_code
_entity_poly.pdbx_strand_id
1 'polypeptide(L)' 'MKEKNLKGNLEKLTSIVNWFEEQEEIDVEEGLKKVKESVEILKETKKQFSDIENQFEEIKREIEE' A
#
# COMPACT_ATOMS: atom_id res chain seq x y z
N MET A 1 4.85 -17.56 5.27
CA MET A 1 4.15 -16.62 4.38
C MET A 1 4.56 -15.23 4.82
N LYS A 2 5.35 -14.48 4.04
CA LYS A 2 5.73 -13.10 4.40
C LYS A 2 4.44 -12.30 4.51
N GLU A 3 4.11 -11.88 5.72
CA GLU A 3 2.86 -11.20 6.04
C GLU A 3 2.63 -10.04 5.08
N LYS A 4 1.46 -10.05 4.46
CA LYS A 4 0.85 -8.88 3.84
C LYS A 4 0.50 -7.92 4.98
N ASN A 5 1.49 -7.18 5.49
CA ASN A 5 1.28 -6.15 6.50
C ASN A 5 1.32 -4.76 5.85
N LEU A 6 0.59 -3.82 6.45
CA LEU A 6 0.42 -2.47 5.92
C LEU A 6 1.77 -1.77 5.65
N LYS A 7 2.72 -1.94 6.59
CA LYS A 7 4.08 -1.41 6.48
C LYS A 7 4.78 -1.89 5.20
N GLY A 8 4.74 -3.19 4.91
CA GLY A 8 5.38 -3.75 3.72
C GLY A 8 4.75 -3.27 2.42
N ASN A 9 3.45 -2.98 2.41
CA ASN A 9 2.80 -2.38 1.25
C ASN A 9 3.23 -0.92 1.04
N LEU A 10 3.35 -0.14 2.11
CA LEU A 10 3.89 1.22 2.05
C LEU A 10 5.36 1.24 1.59
N GLU A 11 6.20 0.34 2.11
CA GLU A 11 7.60 0.21 1.70
C GLU A 11 7.74 -0.13 0.21
N LYS A 12 6.87 -1.00 -0.34
CA LYS A 12 6.84 -1.28 -1.78
C LYS A 12 6.44 -0.07 -2.59
N LEU A 13 5.42 0.68 -2.17
CA LEU A 13 5.01 1.91 -2.86
C LEU A 13 6.14 2.94 -2.85
N THR A 14 6.82 3.12 -1.73
CA THR A 14 8.03 3.97 -1.64
C THR A 14 9.12 3.49 -2.57
N SER A 15 9.37 2.18 -2.64
CA SER A 15 10.38 1.61 -3.55
C SER A 15 10.06 1.88 -5.02
N ILE A 16 8.78 1.86 -5.40
CA ILE A 16 8.34 2.20 -6.75
C ILE A 16 8.56 3.69 -7.03
N VAL A 17 8.23 4.58 -6.09
CA VAL A 17 8.51 6.03 -6.22
C VAL A 17 10.01 6.27 -6.40
N ASN A 18 10.84 5.69 -5.54
CA ASN A 18 12.29 5.82 -5.62
C ASN A 18 12.81 5.32 -6.98
N TRP A 19 12.28 4.21 -7.49
CA TRP A 19 12.65 3.71 -8.81
C TRP A 19 12.38 4.74 -9.90
N PHE A 20 11.24 5.44 -9.88
CA PHE A 20 10.93 6.52 -10.83
C PHE A 20 11.87 7.72 -10.69
N GLU A 21 12.20 8.12 -9.46
CA GLU A 21 13.07 9.27 -9.17
C GLU A 21 14.53 9.02 -9.55
N GLU A 22 14.98 7.77 -9.54
CA GLU A 22 16.34 7.37 -9.90
C GLU A 22 16.57 7.31 -11.43
N GLN A 23 15.52 7.41 -12.25
CA GLN A 23 15.67 7.33 -13.72
C GLN A 23 16.05 8.69 -14.32
N GLU A 24 17.21 8.75 -15.00
CA GLU A 24 17.60 9.91 -15.82
C GLU A 24 16.81 9.97 -17.15
N GLU A 25 16.64 8.82 -17.80
CA GLU A 25 15.71 8.60 -18.91
C GLU A 25 14.81 7.42 -18.58
N ILE A 26 13.50 7.60 -18.76
CA ILE A 26 12.52 6.60 -18.35
C ILE A 26 12.15 5.64 -19.49
N ASP A 27 12.29 4.34 -19.23
CA ASP A 27 11.61 3.31 -20.03
C ASP A 27 10.11 3.35 -19.72
N VAL A 28 9.33 3.80 -20.70
CA VAL A 28 7.88 3.97 -20.57
C VAL A 28 7.15 2.63 -20.39
N GLU A 29 7.62 1.54 -20.99
CA GLU A 29 6.98 0.23 -20.83
C GLU A 29 7.18 -0.31 -19.43
N GLU A 30 8.39 -0.18 -18.88
CA GLU A 30 8.68 -0.58 -17.50
C GLU A 30 7.97 0.33 -16.50
N GLY A 31 7.93 1.64 -16.75
CA GLY A 31 7.15 2.59 -15.96
C GLY A 31 5.67 2.19 -15.91
N LEU A 32 5.07 1.79 -17.02
CA LEU A 32 3.68 1.34 -17.05
C LEU A 32 3.45 0.07 -16.22
N LYS A 33 4.41 -0.86 -16.19
CA LYS A 33 4.33 -2.05 -15.32
C LYS A 33 4.37 -1.65 -13.84
N LYS A 34 5.26 -0.75 -13.45
CA LYS A 34 5.38 -0.24 -12.07
C LYS A 34 4.12 0.48 -11.61
N VAL A 35 3.47 1.24 -12.49
CA VAL A 35 2.16 1.86 -12.20
C VAL A 35 1.08 0.78 -11.96
N LYS A 36 1.01 -0.25 -12.82
CA LYS A 36 0.05 -1.35 -12.64
C LYS A 36 0.27 -2.10 -11.33
N GLU A 37 1.52 -2.38 -10.98
CA GLU A 37 1.89 -2.98 -9.70
C GLU A 37 1.43 -2.11 -8.51
N SER A 38 1.67 -0.80 -8.58
CA SER A 38 1.25 0.16 -7.56
C SER A 38 -0.26 0.15 -7.33
N VAL A 39 -1.05 0.03 -8.40
CA VAL A 39 -2.52 -0.04 -8.29
C VAL A 39 -2.97 -1.25 -7.47
N GLU A 40 -2.37 -2.42 -7.69
CA GLU A 40 -2.72 -3.62 -6.93
C GLU A 40 -2.31 -3.49 -5.46
N ILE A 41 -1.12 -2.94 -5.18
CA ILE A 41 -0.67 -2.67 -3.81
C ILE A 41 -1.60 -1.67 -3.12
N LEU A 42 -2.02 -0.61 -3.81
CA LEU A 42 -2.95 0.39 -3.26
C LEU A 42 -4.32 -0.21 -2.91
N LYS A 43 -4.85 -1.10 -3.75
CA LYS A 43 -6.12 -1.78 -3.46
C LYS A 43 -6.02 -2.60 -2.17
N GLU A 44 -4.95 -3.36 -2.02
CA GLU A 44 -4.71 -4.16 -0.81
C GLU A 44 -4.51 -3.27 0.43
N THR A 45 -3.73 -2.20 0.29
CA THR A 45 -3.47 -1.22 1.36
C THR A 45 -4.76 -0.56 1.85
N LYS A 46 -5.64 -0.13 0.92
CA LYS A 46 -6.94 0.47 1.27
C LYS A 46 -7.83 -0.50 2.05
N LYS A 47 -7.83 -1.77 1.66
CA LYS A 47 -8.57 -2.80 2.39
C LYS A 47 -8.04 -2.94 3.83
N GLN A 48 -6.72 -3.03 3.99
CA GLN A 48 -6.09 -3.12 5.32
C GLN A 48 -6.42 -1.92 6.21
N PHE A 49 -6.45 -0.71 5.65
CA PHE A 49 -6.88 0.48 6.40
C PHE A 49 -8.33 0.36 6.89
N SER A 50 -9.24 -0.07 6.02
CA SER A 50 -10.64 -0.27 6.41
C SER A 50 -10.79 -1.36 7.48
N ASP A 51 -10.04 -2.44 7.38
CA ASP A 51 -10.04 -3.51 8.39
C ASP A 51 -9.56 -2.98 9.77
N ILE A 52 -8.53 -2.12 9.78
CA ILE A 52 -8.03 -1.46 11.00
C ILE A 52 -9.06 -0.47 11.56
N GLU A 53 -9.67 0.36 10.72
CA GLU A 53 -10.70 1.31 11.13
C GLU A 53 -11.89 0.60 11.80
N ASN A 54 -12.33 -0.53 11.24
CA ASN A 54 -13.39 -1.35 11.84
C ASN A 54 -13.01 -1.88 13.23
N GLN A 55 -11.75 -2.29 13.43
CA GLN A 55 -11.27 -2.74 14.74
C GLN A 55 -11.25 -1.59 15.76
N PHE A 56 -10.88 -0.38 15.34
CA PHE A 56 -10.95 0.80 16.23
C PHE A 56 -12.39 1.13 16.64
N GLU A 57 -13.34 1.05 15.70
CA GLU A 57 -14.76 1.28 16.00
C GLU A 57 -15.34 0.22 16.95
N GLU A 58 -14.90 -1.04 16.85
CA GLU A 58 -15.28 -2.10 17.80
C GLU A 58 -14.77 -1.80 19.22
N ILE A 59 -13.48 -1.49 19.36
CA ILE A 59 -12.88 -1.10 20.64
C ILE A 59 -13.59 0.11 21.25
N LYS A 60 -13.95 1.10 20.43
CA LYS A 60 -14.69 2.28 20.88
C LYS A 60 -16.04 1.90 21.48
N ARG A 61 -16.78 0.99 20.84
CA ARG A 61 -18.07 0.50 21.37
C ARG A 61 -17.89 -0.23 22.69
N GLU A 62 -16.86 -1.06 22.84
CA GLU A 62 -16.55 -1.75 24.10
C GLU A 62 -16.23 -0.78 25.26
N ILE A 63 -15.70 0.41 24.97
CA ILE A 63 -15.41 1.45 25.98
C ILE A 63 -16.65 2.27 26.34
N GLU A 64 -17.57 2.44 25.38
CA GLU A 64 -18.80 3.25 25.54
C GLU A 64 -19.99 2.45 26.13
N GLU A 65 -19.93 1.11 26.14
CA GLU A 65 -20.86 0.20 26.86
C GLU A 65 -20.50 0.03 28.35
#